data_AF-A0A2N7W3V0-F1
#
_entry.id   AF-A0A2N7W3V0-F1
#
_cell.length_a   1.000
_cell.length_b   1.000
_cell.length_c   1.000
_cell.angle_alpha   90.00
_cell.angle_beta   90.00
_cell.angle_gamma   90.00
#
_symmetry.space_group_name_H-M   'P 1'
#
loop_
_entity.id
_entity.type
_entity.pdbx_description
1 polymer ?
#
loop_
_entity_poly.entity_id
_entity_poly.type
_entity_poly.pdbx_seq_one_letter_code
_entity_poly.pdbx_strand_id
1 'polypeptide(L)'
;MKNTSGLLDPNGSHGGATRGIAARTCATAFTALSTLLAACSIVPGQHMETPPSLPVSSTPDGAVQSAEQIPIQPIDLNLIKQLQSGASQTEVADQLDLFAKPGPYKLGPGDVLQITVWDHPELAAALGQQAQTSKPGDPSQGFVVDDQGNLDFPYLSHPIHAAGKTVEQVRRDVRADLSKQFREPQVTVRVASYRSAQVYVDGEVRAPGGEAINDIPMTLTEAVNRAGGFTANADRAHLTLTRNGKSYPINLTQMIASGKNPQDIMLQPGDMLRVNTRDNSTAYVMGEVAKPIAATPTADGKLTLADALSQAGFLNQGTADPRQLYVIREENGTPQVYHLDSRSPVSMLLANQFDLQPKDVVYVDNGPLVRFNRVLSLLLPALNAGLTAAIVTK
;
A
#
# COMPACT_ATOMS: atom_id res chain seq x y z
N MET A 1 -47.45 -70.94 85.32
CA MET A 1 -46.33 -71.17 84.38
C MET A 1 -46.88 -70.87 82.99
N LYS A 2 -46.98 -69.60 82.59
CA LYS A 2 -45.95 -68.75 81.94
C LYS A 2 -45.33 -69.43 80.71
N ASN A 3 -45.24 -68.85 79.51
CA ASN A 3 -45.77 -67.60 78.93
C ASN A 3 -45.31 -67.59 77.45
N THR A 4 -46.15 -67.06 76.54
CA THR A 4 -45.80 -66.17 75.36
C THR A 4 -44.76 -66.61 74.31
N SER A 5 -44.90 -66.44 72.99
CA SER A 5 -45.80 -65.70 72.08
C SER A 5 -45.60 -66.31 70.66
N GLY A 6 -46.59 -66.54 69.80
CA GLY A 6 -47.28 -65.55 68.93
C GLY A 6 -46.40 -65.20 67.70
N LEU A 7 -46.83 -65.16 66.43
CA LEU A 7 -48.14 -65.23 65.79
C LEU A 7 -47.90 -65.27 64.25
N LEU A 8 -48.65 -66.12 63.55
CA LEU A 8 -49.13 -66.14 62.14
C LEU A 8 -48.44 -65.33 61.01
N ASP A 9 -48.35 -66.00 59.86
CA ASP A 9 -48.09 -65.50 58.50
C ASP A 9 -48.98 -66.34 57.54
N PRO A 10 -49.31 -65.95 56.29
CA PRO A 10 -49.55 -64.63 55.69
C PRO A 10 -50.93 -64.55 55.00
N ASN A 11 -51.50 -63.34 54.85
CA ASN A 11 -52.48 -63.04 53.79
C ASN A 11 -52.46 -61.54 53.50
N GLY A 12 -52.11 -61.13 52.26
CA GLY A 12 -52.04 -59.71 51.92
C GLY A 12 -51.47 -59.38 50.55
N SER A 13 -52.36 -59.43 49.56
CA SER A 13 -52.35 -58.89 48.20
C SER A 13 -51.59 -57.56 47.88
N HIS A 14 -51.25 -57.44 46.59
CA HIS A 14 -51.08 -56.24 45.73
C HIS A 14 -49.72 -55.52 45.59
N GLY A 15 -49.28 -55.42 44.33
CA GLY A 15 -48.72 -54.18 43.76
C GLY A 15 -47.25 -54.25 43.28
N GLY A 16 -47.02 -54.15 41.97
CA GLY A 16 -45.65 -54.01 41.45
C GLY A 16 -45.46 -53.96 39.93
N ALA A 17 -46.38 -53.37 39.17
CA ALA A 17 -46.21 -53.13 37.73
C ALA A 17 -45.58 -51.74 37.48
N THR A 18 -44.29 -51.54 37.79
CA THR A 18 -43.59 -50.26 37.54
C THR A 18 -42.09 -50.42 37.22
N ARG A 19 -41.67 -51.46 36.49
CA ARG A 19 -40.26 -51.61 36.06
C ARG A 19 -39.98 -51.30 34.59
N GLY A 20 -41.00 -51.04 33.76
CA GLY A 20 -40.83 -50.86 32.30
C GLY A 20 -40.65 -49.42 31.79
N ILE A 21 -41.09 -48.41 32.56
CA ILE A 21 -41.18 -47.03 32.04
C ILE A 21 -39.88 -46.25 32.28
N ALA A 22 -39.22 -46.44 33.44
CA ALA A 22 -37.99 -45.71 33.79
C ALA A 22 -36.81 -46.00 32.85
N ALA A 23 -36.70 -47.23 32.32
CA ALA A 23 -35.63 -47.61 31.40
C ALA A 23 -35.80 -46.99 29.99
N ARG A 24 -37.05 -46.82 29.53
CA ARG A 24 -37.34 -46.23 28.22
C ARG A 24 -37.14 -44.71 28.21
N THR A 25 -37.52 -44.01 29.27
CA THR A 25 -37.29 -42.56 29.41
C THR A 25 -35.81 -42.21 29.57
N CYS A 26 -35.01 -43.09 30.18
CA CYS A 26 -33.56 -42.87 30.30
C CYS A 26 -32.84 -43.06 28.94
N ALA A 27 -33.27 -44.05 28.15
CA ALA A 27 -32.70 -44.29 26.81
C ALA A 27 -33.06 -43.19 25.79
N THR A 28 -34.26 -42.62 25.85
CA THR A 28 -34.66 -41.48 25.00
C THR A 28 -33.95 -40.18 25.39
N ALA A 29 -33.66 -39.98 26.68
CA ALA A 29 -32.88 -38.83 27.14
C ALA A 29 -31.41 -38.93 26.69
N PHE A 30 -30.80 -40.12 26.72
CA PHE A 30 -29.43 -40.34 26.25
C PHE A 30 -29.28 -40.19 24.73
N THR A 31 -30.28 -40.63 23.96
CA THR A 31 -30.30 -40.46 22.49
C THR A 31 -30.54 -39.01 22.07
N ALA A 32 -31.44 -38.29 22.74
CA ALA A 32 -31.64 -36.85 22.52
C ALA A 32 -30.38 -36.03 22.88
N LEU A 33 -29.70 -36.39 23.98
CA LEU A 33 -28.45 -35.75 24.40
C LEU A 33 -27.32 -36.02 23.39
N SER A 34 -27.18 -37.24 22.87
CA SER A 34 -26.17 -37.56 21.86
C SER A 34 -26.44 -36.90 20.49
N THR A 35 -27.70 -36.72 20.10
CA THR A 35 -28.04 -35.91 18.90
C THR A 35 -27.79 -34.41 19.12
N LEU A 36 -27.95 -33.90 20.34
CA LEU A 36 -27.58 -32.52 20.71
C LEU A 36 -26.05 -32.31 20.74
N LEU A 37 -25.28 -33.31 21.15
CA LEU A 37 -23.80 -33.26 21.10
C LEU A 37 -23.27 -33.33 19.66
N ALA A 38 -23.92 -34.06 18.75
CA ALA A 38 -23.52 -34.11 17.34
C ALA A 38 -23.82 -32.80 16.58
N ALA A 39 -24.76 -31.98 17.06
CA ALA A 39 -25.07 -30.67 16.51
C ALA A 39 -24.04 -29.57 16.88
N CYS A 40 -23.06 -29.87 17.74
CA CYS A 40 -22.01 -28.94 18.16
C CYS A 40 -20.84 -28.80 17.18
N SER A 41 -20.89 -29.40 15.98
CA SER A 41 -19.85 -29.23 14.95
C SER A 41 -19.91 -27.86 14.26
N ILE A 42 -21.03 -27.13 14.40
CA ILE A 42 -21.20 -25.77 13.86
C ILE A 42 -20.84 -24.78 14.97
N VAL A 43 -19.54 -24.55 15.16
CA VAL A 43 -19.06 -23.48 16.06
C VAL A 43 -19.23 -22.14 15.33
N PRO A 44 -19.94 -21.15 15.91
CA PRO A 44 -20.09 -19.84 15.30
C PRO A 44 -18.78 -19.05 15.28
N GLY A 45 -18.35 -18.62 14.10
CA GLY A 45 -17.19 -17.75 13.90
C GLY A 45 -16.33 -18.15 12.71
N GLN A 46 -15.51 -17.21 12.23
CA GLN A 46 -14.50 -17.50 11.23
C GLN A 46 -13.36 -18.32 11.86
N HIS A 47 -12.77 -19.21 11.07
CA HIS A 47 -11.55 -19.94 11.40
C HIS A 47 -10.82 -20.30 10.10
N MET A 48 -9.52 -20.58 10.18
CA MET A 48 -8.78 -21.05 9.02
C MET A 48 -9.04 -22.54 8.82
N GLU A 49 -9.61 -22.91 7.68
CA GLU A 49 -9.66 -24.32 7.25
C GLU A 49 -8.28 -24.75 6.75
N THR A 50 -7.86 -25.96 7.10
CA THR A 50 -6.57 -26.52 6.67
C THR A 50 -6.81 -27.84 5.91
N PRO A 51 -6.47 -27.93 4.61
CA PRO A 51 -5.83 -26.90 3.78
C PRO A 51 -6.78 -25.73 3.42
N PRO A 52 -6.26 -24.49 3.27
CA PRO A 52 -7.06 -23.37 2.80
C PRO A 52 -7.56 -23.66 1.40
N SER A 53 -8.83 -23.33 1.14
CA SER A 53 -9.43 -23.55 -0.16
C SER A 53 -10.24 -22.33 -0.60
N LEU A 54 -10.12 -21.96 -1.87
CA LEU A 54 -10.96 -20.93 -2.47
C LEU A 54 -11.94 -21.57 -3.47
N PRO A 55 -13.24 -21.24 -3.39
CA PRO A 55 -14.22 -21.71 -4.36
C PRO A 55 -13.96 -21.07 -5.72
N VAL A 56 -13.70 -21.89 -6.75
CA VAL A 56 -13.43 -21.46 -8.13
C VAL A 56 -14.74 -21.39 -8.94
N SER A 57 -15.70 -22.27 -8.65
CA SER A 57 -17.07 -22.16 -9.15
C SER A 57 -18.09 -22.62 -8.11
N SER A 58 -19.26 -21.97 -8.12
CA SER A 58 -20.41 -22.33 -7.31
C SER A 58 -21.63 -22.60 -8.19
N THR A 59 -22.50 -23.52 -7.75
CA THR A 59 -23.85 -23.64 -8.33
C THR A 59 -24.67 -22.38 -8.01
N PRO A 60 -25.76 -22.11 -8.74
CA PRO A 60 -26.73 -21.07 -8.37
C PRO A 60 -27.29 -21.20 -6.94
N ASP A 61 -27.22 -22.41 -6.35
CA ASP A 61 -27.61 -22.71 -4.97
C ASP A 61 -26.47 -22.50 -3.95
N GLY A 62 -25.30 -22.00 -4.38
CA GLY A 62 -24.15 -21.69 -3.53
C GLY A 62 -23.23 -22.86 -3.19
N ALA A 63 -23.44 -24.05 -3.78
CA ALA A 63 -22.57 -25.21 -3.53
C ALA A 63 -21.27 -25.09 -4.33
N VAL A 64 -20.12 -25.21 -3.65
CA VAL A 64 -18.78 -25.15 -4.26
C VAL A 64 -18.55 -26.39 -5.12
N GLN A 65 -18.26 -26.22 -6.40
CA GLN A 65 -18.02 -27.32 -7.35
C GLN A 65 -16.53 -27.64 -7.51
N SER A 66 -15.66 -26.65 -7.35
CA SER A 66 -14.20 -26.81 -7.37
C SER A 66 -13.58 -25.84 -6.39
N ALA A 67 -12.61 -26.33 -5.61
CA ALA A 67 -11.86 -25.53 -4.67
C ALA A 67 -10.37 -25.73 -4.91
N GLU A 68 -9.63 -24.64 -5.11
CA GLU A 68 -8.18 -24.69 -5.29
C GLU A 68 -7.51 -24.75 -3.91
N GLN A 69 -6.62 -25.73 -3.71
CA GLN A 69 -5.87 -25.85 -2.46
C GLN A 69 -4.68 -24.91 -2.46
N ILE A 70 -4.58 -24.08 -1.44
CA ILE A 70 -3.54 -23.07 -1.35
C ILE A 70 -2.45 -23.57 -0.39
N PRO A 71 -1.19 -23.68 -0.83
CA PRO A 71 -0.12 -24.12 0.05
C PRO A 71 0.11 -23.08 1.16
N ILE A 72 0.19 -23.56 2.40
CA ILE A 72 0.60 -22.73 3.53
C ILE A 72 2.12 -22.73 3.61
N GLN A 73 2.72 -21.53 3.56
CA GLN A 73 4.16 -21.34 3.70
C GLN A 73 4.49 -20.84 5.11
N PRO A 74 5.39 -21.50 5.86
CA PRO A 74 5.80 -20.99 7.17
C PRO A 74 6.64 -19.73 7.02
N ILE A 75 6.34 -18.71 7.83
CA ILE A 75 7.18 -17.52 7.99
C ILE A 75 8.38 -17.93 8.84
N ASP A 76 9.47 -18.28 8.16
CA ASP A 76 10.75 -18.62 8.75
C ASP A 76 11.89 -17.77 8.17
N LEU A 77 13.11 -17.93 8.68
CA LEU A 77 14.27 -17.17 8.22
C LEU A 77 14.64 -17.44 6.75
N ASN A 78 14.28 -18.62 6.21
CA ASN A 78 14.57 -18.97 4.83
C ASN A 78 13.61 -18.23 3.89
N LEU A 79 12.32 -18.21 4.22
CA LEU A 79 11.32 -17.44 3.49
C LEU A 79 11.66 -15.95 3.49
N ILE A 80 12.00 -15.38 4.66
CA ILE A 80 12.39 -13.96 4.75
C ILE A 80 13.57 -13.64 3.82
N LYS A 81 14.62 -14.48 3.82
CA LYS A 81 15.76 -14.31 2.92
C LYS A 81 15.35 -14.44 1.45
N GLN A 82 14.48 -15.40 1.13
CA GLN A 82 13.98 -15.59 -0.23
C GLN A 82 13.22 -14.35 -0.71
N LEU A 83 12.28 -13.83 0.08
CA LEU A 83 11.49 -12.63 -0.23
C LEU A 83 12.40 -11.40 -0.44
N GLN A 84 13.38 -11.19 0.45
CA GLN A 84 14.33 -10.08 0.35
C GLN A 84 15.23 -10.18 -0.91
N SER A 85 15.63 -11.39 -1.29
CA SER A 85 16.47 -11.61 -2.47
C SER A 85 15.71 -11.41 -3.79
N GLY A 86 14.44 -11.84 -3.85
CA GLY A 86 13.60 -11.71 -5.05
C GLY A 86 13.21 -10.26 -5.35
N ALA A 87 12.86 -9.49 -4.32
CA ALA A 87 12.51 -8.06 -4.46
C ALA A 87 13.68 -7.21 -4.98
N SER A 88 14.92 -7.57 -4.65
CA SER A 88 16.11 -6.81 -5.03
C SER A 88 16.54 -7.02 -6.49
N GLN A 89 16.08 -8.07 -7.18
CA GLN A 89 16.54 -8.39 -8.54
C GLN A 89 15.61 -7.83 -9.63
N THR A 90 14.29 -7.88 -9.41
CA THR A 90 13.29 -7.46 -10.41
C THR A 90 13.25 -5.93 -10.60
N GLU A 91 13.33 -5.16 -9.51
CA GLU A 91 13.21 -3.69 -9.57
C GLU A 91 14.45 -3.01 -10.16
N VAL A 92 15.63 -3.62 -10.03
CA VAL A 92 16.89 -3.05 -10.49
C VAL A 92 17.03 -3.12 -12.02
N ALA A 93 16.45 -4.14 -12.65
CA ALA A 93 16.54 -4.32 -14.10
C ALA A 93 15.69 -3.30 -14.86
N ASP A 94 14.45 -3.03 -14.41
CA ASP A 94 13.52 -2.13 -15.10
C ASP A 94 13.82 -0.63 -14.89
N GLN A 95 14.60 -0.29 -13.86
CA GLN A 95 14.95 1.11 -13.54
C GLN A 95 16.27 1.58 -14.17
N LEU A 96 17.04 0.68 -14.81
CA LEU A 96 18.31 1.04 -15.49
C LEU A 96 18.12 2.13 -16.55
N ASP A 97 16.98 2.12 -17.25
CA ASP A 97 16.63 3.11 -18.28
C ASP A 97 16.27 4.50 -17.72
N LEU A 98 16.03 4.61 -16.41
CA LEU A 98 15.70 5.86 -15.74
C LEU A 98 16.94 6.60 -15.22
N PHE A 99 18.04 5.88 -15.03
CA PHE A 99 19.29 6.45 -14.59
C PHE A 99 20.02 7.12 -15.76
N ALA A 100 20.24 8.42 -15.65
CA ALA A 100 20.96 9.17 -16.67
C ALA A 100 21.87 10.23 -16.05
N LYS A 101 22.97 10.53 -16.72
CA LYS A 101 23.80 11.67 -16.35
C LYS A 101 23.12 12.95 -16.83
N PRO A 102 23.12 14.03 -16.02
CA PRO A 102 22.56 15.31 -16.43
C PRO A 102 23.20 15.84 -17.70
N GLY A 103 22.36 16.09 -18.72
CA GLY A 103 22.75 16.88 -19.89
C GLY A 103 22.43 18.36 -19.67
N PRO A 104 23.10 19.28 -20.39
CA PRO A 104 22.73 20.69 -20.35
C PRO A 104 21.34 20.90 -20.95
N TYR A 105 20.58 21.85 -20.40
CA TYR A 105 19.28 22.23 -20.93
C TYR A 105 19.36 22.58 -22.42
N LYS A 106 18.37 22.10 -23.18
CA LYS A 106 18.19 22.38 -24.60
C LYS A 106 16.97 23.27 -24.76
N LEU A 107 17.16 24.38 -25.48
CA LEU A 107 16.08 25.31 -25.77
C LEU A 107 15.00 24.63 -26.63
N GLY A 108 13.76 25.04 -26.45
CA GLY A 108 12.65 24.61 -27.30
C GLY A 108 11.68 25.75 -27.60
N PRO A 109 10.68 25.50 -28.46
CA PRO A 109 9.62 26.45 -28.77
C PRO A 109 8.94 26.99 -27.50
N GLY A 110 8.71 28.30 -27.47
CA GLY A 110 8.08 29.02 -26.36
C GLY A 110 9.04 29.49 -25.25
N ASP A 111 10.28 29.02 -25.22
CA ASP A 111 11.29 29.56 -24.30
C ASP A 111 11.56 31.03 -24.58
N VAL A 112 11.83 31.81 -23.52
CA VAL A 112 12.10 33.24 -23.64
C VAL A 112 13.56 33.49 -23.30
N LEU A 113 14.30 34.10 -24.21
CA LEU A 113 15.70 34.43 -24.05
C LEU A 113 15.89 35.91 -23.77
N GLN A 114 16.69 36.22 -22.75
CA GLN A 114 17.23 37.54 -22.53
C GLN A 114 18.60 37.62 -23.23
N ILE A 115 18.68 38.49 -24.23
CA ILE A 115 19.92 38.73 -24.98
C ILE A 115 20.39 40.14 -24.65
N THR A 116 21.58 40.24 -24.10
CA THR A 116 22.26 41.50 -23.83
C THR A 116 23.46 41.62 -24.73
N VAL A 117 23.50 42.65 -25.56
CA VAL A 117 24.66 43.03 -26.34
C VAL A 117 25.29 44.24 -25.64
N TRP A 118 26.51 44.08 -25.11
CA TRP A 118 27.19 45.15 -24.40
C TRP A 118 27.64 46.25 -25.37
N ASP A 119 27.77 47.47 -24.86
CA ASP A 119 28.04 48.70 -25.61
C ASP A 119 26.97 49.07 -26.66
N HIS A 120 25.83 48.37 -26.64
CA HIS A 120 24.69 48.56 -27.52
C HIS A 120 23.35 48.59 -26.73
N PRO A 121 23.13 49.57 -25.83
CA PRO A 121 21.93 49.65 -25.00
C PRO A 121 20.64 49.83 -25.80
N GLU A 122 20.71 50.31 -27.05
CA GLU A 122 19.60 50.40 -27.98
C GLU A 122 18.94 49.05 -28.27
N LEU A 123 19.72 47.96 -28.26
CA LEU A 123 19.22 46.60 -28.49
C LEU A 123 18.46 46.06 -27.27
N ALA A 124 18.87 46.49 -26.08
CA ALA A 124 18.14 46.19 -24.85
C ALA A 124 16.84 47.01 -24.75
N ALA A 125 16.86 48.26 -25.23
CA ALA A 125 15.69 49.14 -25.24
C ALA A 125 14.58 48.70 -26.21
N ALA A 126 14.91 47.89 -27.23
CA ALA A 126 13.94 47.31 -28.17
C ALA A 126 12.92 46.38 -27.49
N LEU A 127 13.22 45.88 -26.29
CA LEU A 127 12.29 45.08 -25.47
C LEU A 127 11.25 45.92 -24.70
N GLY A 128 11.31 47.26 -24.81
CA GLY A 128 10.42 48.19 -24.10
C GLY A 128 10.93 48.59 -22.71
N GLN A 129 10.44 49.72 -22.17
CA GLN A 129 10.81 50.16 -20.82
C GLN A 129 10.26 49.21 -19.74
N GLN A 130 11.06 48.98 -18.70
CA GLN A 130 10.71 48.14 -17.56
C GLN A 130 9.40 48.60 -16.92
N ALA A 131 8.39 47.72 -16.85
CA ALA A 131 7.31 47.91 -15.89
C ALA A 131 7.92 47.69 -14.49
N GLN A 132 7.94 48.74 -13.66
CA GLN A 132 8.57 48.71 -12.32
C GLN A 132 7.86 47.77 -11.31
N THR A 133 6.81 47.08 -11.73
CA THR A 133 6.03 46.15 -10.91
C THR A 133 5.64 44.92 -11.73
N SER A 134 6.52 43.92 -11.82
CA SER A 134 6.16 42.62 -12.35
C SER A 134 5.33 41.86 -11.30
N LYS A 135 4.06 41.56 -11.62
CA LYS A 135 3.22 40.68 -10.81
C LYS A 135 3.56 39.22 -11.11
N PRO A 136 3.33 38.28 -10.17
CA PRO A 136 3.37 36.86 -10.49
C PRO A 136 2.41 36.55 -11.65
N GLY A 137 2.94 36.10 -12.78
CA GLY A 137 2.18 35.82 -14.00
C GLY A 137 2.39 36.78 -15.17
N ASP A 138 3.12 37.89 -14.99
CA ASP A 138 3.50 38.74 -16.12
C ASP A 138 4.47 38.00 -17.05
N PRO A 139 4.34 38.14 -18.38
CA PRO A 139 5.22 37.48 -19.32
C PRO A 139 6.66 37.97 -19.12
N SER A 140 7.60 37.03 -19.00
CA SER A 140 9.02 37.35 -18.95
C SER A 140 9.42 38.18 -20.17
N GLN A 141 10.10 39.31 -19.95
CA GLN A 141 10.60 40.13 -21.05
C GLN A 141 11.80 39.43 -21.72
N GLY A 142 11.78 39.39 -23.04
CA GLY A 142 12.84 38.80 -23.85
C GLY A 142 12.36 38.38 -25.23
N PHE A 143 13.23 37.69 -25.96
CA PHE A 143 12.99 37.19 -27.31
C PHE A 143 12.48 35.75 -27.21
N VAL A 144 11.29 35.51 -27.74
CA VAL A 144 10.64 34.20 -27.69
C VAL A 144 11.21 33.32 -28.82
N VAL A 145 11.49 32.06 -28.50
CA VAL A 145 11.73 31.03 -29.52
C VAL A 145 10.38 30.65 -30.11
N ASP A 146 10.19 30.88 -31.40
CA ASP A 146 8.92 30.64 -32.08
C ASP A 146 8.56 29.15 -32.21
N ASP A 147 7.37 28.86 -32.73
CA ASP A 147 6.86 27.50 -32.94
C ASP A 147 7.70 26.67 -33.93
N GLN A 148 8.47 27.34 -34.80
CA GLN A 148 9.42 26.70 -35.71
C GLN A 148 10.80 26.47 -35.07
N GLY A 149 10.97 26.87 -33.80
CA GLY A 149 12.21 26.76 -33.06
C GLY A 149 13.23 27.84 -33.40
N ASN A 150 12.83 28.92 -34.07
CA ASN A 150 13.72 30.01 -34.46
C ASN A 150 13.66 31.17 -33.47
N LEU A 151 14.78 31.88 -33.39
CA LEU A 151 14.97 33.07 -32.58
C LEU A 151 15.20 34.24 -33.53
N ASP A 152 14.27 35.19 -33.48
CA ASP A 152 14.41 36.47 -34.17
C ASP A 152 14.97 37.51 -33.19
N PHE A 153 15.97 38.26 -33.64
CA PHE A 153 16.64 39.30 -32.85
C PHE A 153 17.11 40.42 -33.79
N PRO A 154 16.97 41.70 -33.39
CA PRO A 154 17.35 42.82 -34.23
C PRO A 154 18.78 42.72 -34.77
N TYR A 155 18.97 43.16 -36.02
CA TYR A 155 20.27 43.18 -36.72
C TYR A 155 20.87 41.80 -37.04
N LEU A 156 20.17 40.70 -36.74
CA LEU A 156 20.54 39.42 -37.34
C LEU A 156 20.27 39.43 -38.85
N SER A 157 21.14 38.77 -39.60
CA SER A 157 21.01 38.61 -41.05
C SER A 157 19.94 37.58 -41.44
N HIS A 158 19.63 36.65 -40.54
CA HIS A 158 18.53 35.68 -40.65
C HIS A 158 18.14 35.18 -39.26
N PRO A 159 16.92 34.65 -39.06
CA PRO A 159 16.54 33.98 -37.82
C PRO A 159 17.51 32.85 -37.47
N ILE A 160 17.84 32.71 -36.19
CA ILE A 160 18.73 31.64 -35.71
C ILE A 160 17.88 30.49 -35.19
N HIS A 161 18.03 29.29 -35.75
CA HIS A 161 17.38 28.10 -35.20
C HIS A 161 17.96 27.79 -33.82
N ALA A 162 17.16 27.97 -32.77
CA ALA A 162 17.54 27.84 -31.36
C ALA A 162 17.08 26.52 -30.73
N ALA A 163 15.99 25.92 -31.22
CA ALA A 163 15.50 24.65 -30.71
C ALA A 163 16.57 23.55 -30.77
N GLY A 164 16.70 22.76 -29.71
CA GLY A 164 17.71 21.71 -29.55
C GLY A 164 19.13 22.21 -29.26
N LYS A 165 19.39 23.52 -29.29
CA LYS A 165 20.68 24.11 -28.93
C LYS A 165 20.76 24.44 -27.45
N THR A 166 21.97 24.48 -26.92
CA THR A 166 22.23 25.09 -25.60
C THR A 166 22.31 26.61 -25.73
N VAL A 167 22.12 27.32 -24.62
CA VAL A 167 22.32 28.77 -24.53
C VAL A 167 23.70 29.18 -25.05
N GLU A 168 24.72 28.38 -24.74
CA GLU A 168 26.10 28.59 -25.21
C GLU A 168 26.26 28.49 -26.72
N GLN A 169 25.56 27.55 -27.35
CA GLN A 169 25.54 27.42 -28.81
C GLN A 169 24.84 28.64 -29.44
N VAL A 170 23.68 29.02 -28.92
CA VAL A 170 22.95 30.22 -29.41
C VAL A 170 23.78 31.49 -29.23
N ARG A 171 24.46 31.67 -28.10
CA ARG A 171 25.35 32.81 -27.86
C ARG A 171 26.43 32.93 -28.93
N ARG A 172 27.06 31.81 -29.30
CA ARG A 172 28.09 31.78 -30.36
C ARG A 172 27.50 32.14 -31.71
N ASP A 173 26.32 31.61 -32.03
CA ASP A 173 25.64 31.87 -33.31
C ASP A 173 25.24 33.35 -33.42
N VAL A 174 24.63 33.92 -32.38
CA VAL A 174 24.24 35.34 -32.31
C VAL A 174 25.48 36.23 -32.43
N ARG A 175 26.56 35.94 -31.71
CA ARG A 175 27.81 36.71 -31.80
C ARG A 175 28.42 36.65 -33.20
N ALA A 176 28.47 35.46 -33.81
CA ALA A 176 29.04 35.27 -35.14
C ALA A 176 28.26 36.04 -36.20
N ASP A 177 26.93 36.06 -36.08
CA ASP A 177 26.08 36.78 -37.02
C ASP A 177 26.15 38.31 -36.83
N LEU A 178 26.06 38.79 -35.58
CA LEU A 178 26.20 40.22 -35.27
C LEU A 178 27.58 40.78 -35.66
N SER A 179 28.62 39.95 -35.69
CA SER A 179 29.97 40.37 -36.11
C SER A 179 30.04 40.81 -37.58
N LYS A 180 29.00 40.54 -38.39
CA LYS A 180 28.88 41.04 -39.77
C LYS A 180 28.55 42.53 -39.83
N GLN A 181 27.92 43.07 -38.78
CA GLN A 181 27.47 44.47 -38.70
C GLN A 181 28.19 45.27 -37.60
N PHE A 182 28.60 44.61 -36.52
CA PHE A 182 29.26 45.21 -35.37
C PHE A 182 30.68 44.68 -35.21
N ARG A 183 31.61 45.54 -34.79
CA ARG A 183 33.00 45.14 -34.54
C ARG A 183 33.12 44.55 -33.13
N GLU A 184 33.51 43.28 -33.04
CA GLU A 184 33.76 42.57 -31.77
C GLU A 184 32.60 42.61 -30.75
N PRO A 185 31.35 42.27 -31.15
CA PRO A 185 30.20 42.35 -30.25
C PRO A 185 30.35 41.39 -29.06
N GLN A 186 30.11 41.91 -27.85
CA GLN A 186 30.06 41.13 -26.63
C GLN A 186 28.61 40.76 -26.33
N VAL A 187 28.28 39.47 -26.42
CA VAL A 187 26.90 38.97 -26.30
C VAL A 187 26.77 38.08 -25.08
N THR A 188 25.75 38.34 -24.27
CA THR A 188 25.30 37.48 -23.17
C THR A 188 23.89 36.99 -23.49
N VAL A 189 23.68 35.68 -23.39
CA VAL A 189 22.37 35.04 -23.58
C VAL A 189 22.01 34.32 -22.29
N ARG A 190 20.79 34.52 -21.80
CA ARG A 190 20.22 33.80 -20.65
C ARG A 190 18.79 33.39 -20.97
N VAL A 191 18.29 32.34 -20.33
CA VAL A 191 16.87 32.02 -20.40
C VAL A 191 16.14 32.84 -19.35
N ALA A 192 15.18 33.66 -19.79
CA ALA A 192 14.31 34.46 -18.94
C ALA A 192 13.05 33.69 -18.51
N SER A 193 12.61 32.72 -19.33
CA SER A 193 11.49 31.83 -19.02
C SER A 193 11.68 30.48 -19.67
N TYR A 194 11.60 29.42 -18.87
CA TYR A 194 11.63 28.03 -19.33
C TYR A 194 10.18 27.57 -19.52
N ARG A 195 9.74 27.42 -20.78
CA ARG A 195 8.33 27.13 -21.11
C ARG A 195 8.18 25.95 -22.05
N SER A 196 9.26 25.55 -22.71
CA SER A 196 9.22 24.49 -23.74
C SER A 196 9.10 23.08 -23.16
N ALA A 197 9.49 22.88 -21.90
CA ALA A 197 9.60 21.56 -21.29
C ALA A 197 9.16 21.59 -19.81
N GLN A 198 8.29 20.65 -19.44
CA GLN A 198 7.81 20.49 -18.07
C GLN A 198 7.60 19.02 -17.72
N VAL A 199 7.64 18.73 -16.43
CA VAL A 199 7.20 17.46 -15.81
C VAL A 199 5.97 17.74 -14.97
N TYR A 200 5.18 16.72 -14.67
CA TYR A 200 4.02 16.86 -13.79
C TYR A 200 4.25 16.07 -12.51
N VAL A 201 4.05 16.73 -11.36
CA VAL A 201 4.09 16.09 -10.05
C VAL A 201 2.68 16.13 -9.46
N ASP A 202 2.13 14.96 -9.16
CA ASP A 202 0.75 14.79 -8.68
C ASP A 202 0.68 13.93 -7.41
N GLY A 203 -0.40 14.07 -6.65
CA GLY A 203 -0.69 13.30 -5.44
C GLY A 203 -0.15 13.94 -4.16
N GLU A 204 0.42 13.12 -3.27
CA GLU A 204 0.82 13.49 -1.91
C GLU A 204 2.12 14.30 -1.82
N VAL A 205 2.12 15.47 -2.46
CA VAL A 205 3.12 16.53 -2.36
C VAL A 205 2.47 17.83 -1.88
N ARG A 206 3.25 18.79 -1.36
CA ARG A 206 2.68 20.02 -0.80
C ARG A 206 2.05 20.94 -1.87
N ALA A 207 2.61 20.96 -3.06
CA ALA A 207 2.16 21.78 -4.19
C ALA A 207 2.16 20.93 -5.48
N PRO A 208 1.09 20.16 -5.76
CA PRO A 208 0.98 19.41 -7.01
C PRO A 208 0.82 20.36 -8.20
N GLY A 209 1.39 19.99 -9.35
CA GLY A 209 1.36 20.81 -10.56
C GLY A 209 2.44 20.49 -11.58
N GLY A 210 2.49 21.34 -12.61
CA GLY A 210 3.53 21.30 -13.63
C GLY A 210 4.80 22.01 -13.16
N GLU A 211 5.94 21.36 -13.31
CA GLU A 211 7.26 21.84 -12.95
C GLU A 211 8.12 22.03 -14.20
N ALA A 212 8.52 23.27 -14.47
CA ALA A 212 9.33 23.60 -15.64
C ALA A 212 10.74 23.01 -15.53
N ILE A 213 11.20 22.35 -16.60
CA ILE A 213 12.59 21.89 -16.71
C ILE A 213 13.47 23.10 -17.06
N ASN A 214 14.55 23.30 -16.32
CA ASN A 214 15.47 24.42 -16.52
C ASN A 214 16.93 23.97 -16.58
N ASP A 215 17.85 24.89 -16.34
CA ASP A 215 19.29 24.65 -16.30
C ASP A 215 19.75 23.81 -15.11
N ILE A 216 18.90 23.65 -14.09
CA ILE A 216 19.10 22.68 -13.01
C ILE A 216 18.53 21.33 -13.46
N PRO A 217 19.32 20.24 -13.38
CA PRO A 217 18.87 18.91 -13.73
C PRO A 217 17.57 18.52 -13.01
N MET A 218 16.51 18.26 -13.77
CA MET A 218 15.23 17.83 -13.23
C MET A 218 15.29 16.34 -12.85
N THR A 219 15.74 16.07 -11.63
CA THR A 219 15.72 14.72 -11.04
C THR A 219 14.38 14.45 -10.35
N LEU A 220 14.10 13.20 -10.00
CA LEU A 220 12.94 12.87 -9.16
C LEU A 220 12.95 13.68 -7.84
N THR A 221 14.12 13.75 -7.20
CA THR A 221 14.27 14.50 -5.94
C THR A 221 14.01 15.99 -6.14
N GLU A 222 14.53 16.56 -7.22
CA GLU A 222 14.34 17.97 -7.56
C GLU A 222 12.87 18.29 -7.83
N ALA A 223 12.17 17.45 -8.60
CA ALA A 223 10.76 17.64 -8.89
C ALA A 223 9.90 17.62 -7.61
N VAL A 224 10.16 16.67 -6.70
CA VAL A 224 9.47 16.62 -5.41
C VAL A 224 9.78 17.84 -4.55
N ASN A 225 11.04 18.31 -4.53
CA ASN A 225 11.43 19.49 -3.77
C ASN A 225 10.76 20.77 -4.28
N ARG A 226 10.66 20.94 -5.61
CA ARG A 226 9.95 22.08 -6.22
C ARG A 226 8.45 22.04 -5.94
N ALA A 227 7.87 20.85 -5.92
CA ALA A 227 6.50 20.60 -5.45
C ALA A 227 6.34 20.78 -3.92
N GLY A 228 7.33 21.35 -3.22
CA GLY A 228 7.29 21.66 -1.80
C GLY A 228 7.56 20.46 -0.88
N GLY A 229 8.00 19.33 -1.42
CA GLY A 229 8.27 18.10 -0.67
C GLY A 229 7.03 17.21 -0.47
N PHE A 230 7.26 16.01 0.06
CA PHE A 230 6.21 15.06 0.42
C PHE A 230 5.31 15.58 1.55
N THR A 231 4.02 15.22 1.52
CA THR A 231 3.12 15.38 2.66
C THR A 231 3.40 14.31 3.74
N ALA A 232 2.76 14.44 4.89
CA ALA A 232 2.85 13.42 5.94
C ALA A 232 2.22 12.08 5.56
N ASN A 233 1.28 12.08 4.60
CA ASN A 233 0.53 10.90 4.15
C ASN A 233 1.11 10.27 2.88
N ALA A 234 2.22 10.81 2.36
CA ALA A 234 2.87 10.33 1.15
C ALA A 234 3.44 8.93 1.31
N ASP A 235 3.06 8.02 0.42
CA ASP A 235 3.68 6.71 0.30
C ASP A 235 4.97 6.82 -0.52
N ARG A 236 6.11 6.70 0.17
CA ARG A 236 7.45 6.83 -0.41
C ARG A 236 7.97 5.51 -1.00
N ALA A 237 7.27 4.40 -0.77
CA ALA A 237 7.62 3.09 -1.32
C ALA A 237 6.85 2.78 -2.62
N HIS A 238 5.71 3.42 -2.85
CA HIS A 238 4.84 3.16 -4.00
C HIS A 238 4.63 4.41 -4.87
N LEU A 239 5.71 5.00 -5.40
CA LEU A 239 5.61 6.06 -6.40
C LEU A 239 5.45 5.44 -7.80
N THR A 240 4.87 6.21 -8.71
CA THR A 240 4.76 5.81 -10.12
C THR A 240 5.24 6.93 -11.02
N LEU A 241 6.26 6.65 -11.82
CA LEU A 241 6.68 7.51 -12.92
C LEU A 241 6.06 7.00 -14.21
N THR A 242 5.31 7.84 -14.91
CA THR A 242 4.80 7.54 -16.25
C THR A 242 5.60 8.30 -17.28
N ARG A 243 6.23 7.58 -18.21
CA ARG A 243 7.01 8.14 -19.32
C ARG A 243 6.59 7.50 -20.63
N ASN A 244 6.19 8.31 -21.60
CA ASN A 244 5.76 7.85 -22.94
C ASN A 244 4.70 6.72 -22.88
N GLY A 245 3.78 6.78 -21.92
CA GLY A 245 2.75 5.76 -21.71
C GLY A 245 3.20 4.49 -20.97
N LYS A 246 4.49 4.32 -20.68
CA LYS A 246 5.01 3.23 -19.82
C LYS A 246 5.05 3.70 -18.37
N SER A 247 4.55 2.85 -17.46
CA SER A 247 4.59 3.09 -16.01
C SER A 247 5.80 2.39 -15.39
N TYR A 248 6.51 3.11 -14.54
CA TYR A 248 7.67 2.65 -13.79
C TYR A 248 7.37 2.79 -12.30
N PRO A 249 7.20 1.67 -11.56
CA PRO A 249 7.11 1.73 -10.11
C PRO A 249 8.46 2.15 -9.51
N ILE A 250 8.41 3.05 -8.53
CA ILE A 250 9.60 3.57 -7.85
C ILE A 250 9.41 3.43 -6.34
N ASN A 251 10.29 2.67 -5.71
CA ASN A 251 10.39 2.52 -4.27
C ASN A 251 11.59 3.32 -3.75
N LEU A 252 11.34 4.55 -3.27
CA LEU A 252 12.42 5.42 -2.79
C LEU A 252 13.07 4.87 -1.52
N THR A 253 12.28 4.28 -0.63
CA THR A 253 12.76 3.75 0.64
C THR A 253 13.73 2.59 0.41
N GLN A 254 13.38 1.65 -0.46
CA GLN A 254 14.27 0.54 -0.82
C GLN A 254 15.49 1.02 -1.60
N MET A 255 15.33 1.99 -2.50
CA MET A 255 16.44 2.56 -3.25
C MET A 255 17.49 3.16 -2.32
N ILE A 256 17.08 4.00 -1.36
CA ILE A 256 17.98 4.58 -0.35
C ILE A 256 18.61 3.49 0.52
N ALA A 257 17.82 2.51 0.97
CA ALA A 257 18.33 1.40 1.79
C ALA A 257 19.37 0.55 1.04
N SER A 258 19.25 0.43 -0.28
CA SER A 258 20.21 -0.25 -1.15
C SER A 258 21.43 0.60 -1.53
N GLY A 259 21.54 1.83 -1.00
CA GLY A 259 22.65 2.75 -1.28
C GLY A 259 22.57 3.45 -2.64
N LYS A 260 21.44 3.36 -3.34
CA LYS A 260 21.19 4.08 -4.61
C LYS A 260 20.64 5.48 -4.33
N ASN A 261 21.05 6.46 -5.14
CA ASN A 261 20.63 7.85 -4.96
C ASN A 261 19.40 8.18 -5.83
N PRO A 262 18.27 8.63 -5.26
CA PRO A 262 17.13 9.08 -6.04
C PRO A 262 17.41 10.25 -6.98
N GLN A 263 18.52 10.98 -6.79
CA GLN A 263 18.97 12.03 -7.71
C GLN A 263 19.49 11.48 -9.04
N ASP A 264 19.78 10.19 -9.13
CA ASP A 264 20.24 9.58 -10.38
C ASP A 264 19.06 9.34 -11.35
N ILE A 265 17.81 9.37 -10.86
CA ILE A 265 16.60 9.27 -11.69
C ILE A 265 16.33 10.62 -12.34
N MET A 266 16.64 10.73 -13.63
CA MET A 266 16.41 11.93 -14.43
C MET A 266 15.02 11.92 -15.03
N LEU A 267 14.26 12.99 -14.82
CA LEU A 267 12.96 13.18 -15.45
C LEU A 267 13.13 13.86 -16.82
N GLN A 268 12.20 13.54 -17.72
CA GLN A 268 12.16 13.99 -19.09
C GLN A 268 10.90 14.81 -19.35
N PRO A 269 10.90 15.71 -20.36
CA PRO A 269 9.72 16.46 -20.72
C PRO A 269 8.51 15.53 -20.94
N GLY A 270 7.38 15.86 -20.31
CA GLY A 270 6.14 15.07 -20.39
C GLY A 270 6.02 13.93 -19.39
N ASP A 271 7.05 13.67 -18.57
CA ASP A 271 6.95 12.71 -17.48
C ASP A 271 5.89 13.13 -16.46
N MET A 272 5.17 12.15 -15.92
CA MET A 272 4.24 12.33 -14.80
C MET A 272 4.70 11.49 -13.60
N LEU A 273 5.10 12.17 -12.53
CA LEU A 273 5.44 11.56 -11.24
C LEU A 273 4.21 11.62 -10.33
N ARG A 274 3.66 10.46 -9.99
CA ARG A 274 2.54 10.32 -9.06
C ARG A 274 3.04 9.80 -7.72
N VAL A 275 2.72 10.52 -6.66
CA VAL A 275 2.97 10.14 -5.26
C VAL A 275 1.65 9.68 -4.65
N ASN A 276 1.54 8.39 -4.35
CA ASN A 276 0.32 7.83 -3.79
C ASN A 276 0.16 8.17 -2.30
N THR A 277 -1.08 8.07 -1.81
CA THR A 277 -1.37 8.11 -0.37
C THR A 277 -1.10 6.76 0.28
N ARG A 278 -0.60 6.77 1.51
CA ARG A 278 -0.41 5.56 2.33
C ARG A 278 -1.72 4.85 2.64
N ASP A 279 -2.85 5.54 2.59
CA ASP A 279 -4.16 4.95 2.81
C ASP A 279 -4.53 3.92 1.73
N ASN A 280 -3.90 4.01 0.54
CA ASN A 280 -4.07 3.01 -0.52
C ASN A 280 -3.21 1.75 -0.31
N SER A 281 -2.25 1.81 0.61
CA SER A 281 -1.26 0.76 0.87
C SER A 281 -1.50 0.05 2.20
N THR A 282 -2.75 0.03 2.66
CA THR A 282 -3.14 -0.60 3.92
C THR A 282 -3.17 -2.12 3.81
N ALA A 283 -2.86 -2.79 4.92
CA ALA A 283 -3.18 -4.21 5.13
C ALA A 283 -4.33 -4.34 6.12
N TYR A 284 -5.17 -5.36 5.98
CA TYR A 284 -6.31 -5.58 6.86
C TYR A 284 -5.93 -6.55 7.98
N VAL A 285 -6.11 -6.14 9.23
CA VAL A 285 -5.89 -7.00 10.40
C VAL A 285 -7.24 -7.41 10.96
N MET A 286 -7.50 -8.71 10.99
CA MET A 286 -8.78 -9.31 11.37
C MET A 286 -8.60 -10.53 12.30
N GLY A 287 -9.71 -11.04 12.81
CA GLY A 287 -9.74 -12.17 13.74
C GLY A 287 -9.57 -11.74 15.20
N GLU A 288 -8.95 -12.60 16.01
CA GLU A 288 -8.80 -12.42 17.47
C GLU A 288 -7.62 -11.50 17.85
N VAL A 289 -7.66 -10.28 17.34
CA VAL A 289 -6.80 -9.16 17.77
C VAL A 289 -7.56 -8.28 18.76
N ALA A 290 -6.86 -7.40 19.46
CA ALA A 290 -7.51 -6.46 20.38
C ALA A 290 -8.50 -5.53 19.64
N LYS A 291 -8.13 -5.07 18.43
CA LYS A 291 -8.98 -4.25 17.57
C LYS A 291 -8.72 -4.54 16.08
N PRO A 292 -9.67 -5.16 15.36
CA PRO A 292 -9.59 -5.27 13.91
C PRO A 292 -9.55 -3.90 13.23
N ILE A 293 -8.61 -3.69 12.31
CA ILE A 293 -8.37 -2.41 11.63
C ILE A 293 -7.79 -2.61 10.22
N ALA A 294 -7.85 -1.56 9.41
CA ALA A 294 -6.93 -1.40 8.28
C ALA A 294 -5.65 -0.71 8.81
N ALA A 295 -4.54 -1.44 8.85
CA ALA A 295 -3.25 -0.95 9.28
C ALA A 295 -2.58 -0.16 8.15
N THR A 296 -2.06 1.03 8.46
CA THR A 296 -1.43 1.95 7.50
C THR A 296 0.09 1.86 7.59
N PRO A 297 0.83 1.97 6.47
CA PRO A 297 2.29 2.06 6.49
C PRO A 297 2.82 3.24 7.30
N THR A 298 4.04 3.07 7.80
CA THR A 298 4.81 4.10 8.49
C THR A 298 5.26 5.25 7.56
N ALA A 299 5.90 6.28 8.13
CA ALA A 299 6.48 7.41 7.40
C ALA A 299 7.36 7.02 6.19
N ASP A 300 8.02 5.86 6.29
CA ASP A 300 8.93 5.38 5.28
C ASP A 300 8.23 4.45 4.26
N GLY A 301 6.90 4.38 4.27
CA GLY A 301 6.11 3.55 3.36
C GLY A 301 6.18 2.04 3.66
N LYS A 302 6.83 1.65 4.77
CA LYS A 302 6.92 0.26 5.22
C LYS A 302 5.80 -0.09 6.18
N LEU A 303 5.24 -1.28 6.03
CA LEU A 303 4.29 -1.88 6.95
C LEU A 303 4.72 -3.32 7.22
N THR A 304 5.31 -3.59 8.38
CA THR A 304 5.66 -4.96 8.74
C THR A 304 4.47 -5.67 9.37
N LEU A 305 4.50 -7.00 9.43
CA LEU A 305 3.50 -7.77 10.16
C LEU A 305 3.48 -7.37 11.65
N ALA A 306 4.64 -7.12 12.25
CA ALA A 306 4.71 -6.63 13.63
C ALA A 306 4.06 -5.26 13.80
N ASP A 307 4.27 -4.33 12.87
CA ASP A 307 3.65 -2.99 12.90
C ASP A 307 2.12 -3.08 12.79
N ALA A 308 1.61 -3.91 11.88
CA ALA A 308 0.19 -4.10 11.69
C ALA A 308 -0.47 -4.69 12.95
N LEU A 309 0.17 -5.70 13.56
CA LEU A 309 -0.30 -6.26 14.84
C LEU A 309 -0.25 -5.21 15.95
N SER A 310 0.80 -4.40 16.03
CA SER A 310 0.93 -3.33 17.02
C SER A 310 -0.20 -2.30 16.89
N GLN A 311 -0.50 -1.84 15.67
CA GLN A 311 -1.62 -0.93 15.41
C GLN A 311 -2.97 -1.53 15.80
N ALA A 312 -3.15 -2.85 15.62
CA ALA A 312 -4.34 -3.59 16.02
C ALA A 312 -4.40 -3.91 17.53
N GLY A 313 -3.41 -3.46 18.32
CA GLY A 313 -3.31 -3.73 19.76
C GLY A 313 -2.86 -5.15 20.12
N PHE A 314 -2.18 -5.82 19.19
CA PHE A 314 -1.71 -7.21 19.26
C PHE A 314 -2.83 -8.25 19.38
N LEU A 315 -2.44 -9.51 19.59
CA LEU A 315 -3.34 -10.64 19.75
C LEU A 315 -4.11 -10.51 21.08
N ASN A 316 -5.39 -10.87 21.07
CA ASN A 316 -6.17 -10.96 22.29
C ASN A 316 -5.72 -12.17 23.13
N GLN A 317 -5.12 -11.92 24.30
CA GLN A 317 -4.57 -12.99 25.15
C GLN A 317 -5.62 -13.98 25.66
N GLY A 318 -6.89 -13.57 25.76
CA GLY A 318 -7.96 -14.42 26.26
C GLY A 318 -8.63 -15.25 25.17
N THR A 319 -8.56 -14.81 23.90
CA THR A 319 -9.34 -15.41 22.81
C THR A 319 -8.55 -15.91 21.61
N ALA A 320 -7.35 -15.40 21.38
CA ALA A 320 -6.53 -15.78 20.23
C ALA A 320 -5.83 -17.13 20.40
N ASP A 321 -5.60 -17.84 19.29
CA ASP A 321 -4.59 -18.90 19.25
C ASP A 321 -3.27 -18.35 18.68
N PRO A 322 -2.23 -18.14 19.52
CA PRO A 322 -0.96 -17.62 19.04
C PRO A 322 -0.22 -18.59 18.09
N ARG A 323 -0.69 -19.82 17.91
CA ARG A 323 -0.15 -20.74 16.89
C ARG A 323 -0.69 -20.46 15.51
N GLN A 324 -1.78 -19.71 15.37
CA GLN A 324 -2.58 -19.60 14.15
C GLN A 324 -2.67 -18.15 13.69
N LEU A 325 -1.53 -17.59 13.33
CA LEU A 325 -1.43 -16.29 12.69
C LEU A 325 -1.13 -16.49 11.21
N TYR A 326 -1.94 -15.89 10.35
CA TYR A 326 -1.83 -16.02 8.91
C TYR A 326 -1.71 -14.66 8.22
N VAL A 327 -0.97 -14.61 7.13
CA VAL A 327 -1.02 -13.52 6.15
C VAL A 327 -1.50 -14.11 4.83
N ILE A 328 -2.59 -13.57 4.32
CA ILE A 328 -3.17 -13.94 3.04
C ILE A 328 -2.82 -12.83 2.06
N ARG A 329 -2.06 -13.18 1.03
CA ARG A 329 -1.57 -12.27 -0.01
C ARG A 329 -2.11 -12.70 -1.36
N GLU A 330 -2.53 -11.77 -2.19
CA GLU A 330 -2.82 -12.05 -3.59
C GLU A 330 -1.57 -11.73 -4.43
N GLU A 331 -1.05 -12.71 -5.15
CA GLU A 331 0.07 -12.54 -6.07
C GLU A 331 -0.34 -13.03 -7.47
N ASN A 332 -0.39 -12.11 -8.45
CA ASN A 332 -0.81 -12.39 -9.82
C ASN A 332 -2.18 -13.10 -9.93
N GLY A 333 -3.13 -12.72 -9.08
CA GLY A 333 -4.47 -13.33 -9.02
C GLY A 333 -4.51 -14.68 -8.30
N THR A 334 -3.37 -15.19 -7.81
CA THR A 334 -3.30 -16.40 -7.00
C THR A 334 -3.09 -16.05 -5.53
N PRO A 335 -3.92 -16.57 -4.61
CA PRO A 335 -3.70 -16.38 -3.18
C PRO A 335 -2.48 -17.18 -2.71
N GLN A 336 -1.70 -16.59 -1.81
CA GLN A 336 -0.62 -17.20 -1.06
C GLN A 336 -0.95 -17.05 0.42
N VAL A 337 -0.79 -18.13 1.19
CA VAL A 337 -1.03 -18.11 2.63
C VAL A 337 0.27 -18.33 3.36
N TYR A 338 0.68 -17.34 4.14
CA TYR A 338 1.83 -17.42 5.04
C TYR A 338 1.38 -17.65 6.46
N HIS A 339 2.15 -18.40 7.25
CA HIS A 339 1.78 -18.80 8.60
C HIS A 339 2.91 -18.51 9.59
N LEU A 340 2.60 -17.90 10.72
CA LEU A 340 3.53 -17.64 11.82
C LEU A 340 3.02 -18.28 13.12
N ASP A 341 3.87 -19.07 13.77
CA ASP A 341 3.66 -19.48 15.16
C ASP A 341 4.23 -18.39 16.09
N SER A 342 3.35 -17.63 16.74
CA SER A 342 3.66 -16.52 17.64
C SER A 342 3.60 -16.89 19.13
N ARG A 343 3.70 -18.18 19.50
CA ARG A 343 3.73 -18.60 20.92
C ARG A 343 4.92 -18.02 21.68
N SER A 344 6.07 -17.95 21.02
CA SER A 344 7.28 -17.35 21.58
C SER A 344 7.38 -15.89 21.14
N PRO A 345 7.61 -14.94 22.05
CA PRO A 345 7.87 -13.55 21.67
C PRO A 345 9.02 -13.38 20.67
N VAL A 346 9.95 -14.34 20.62
CA VAL A 346 11.09 -14.33 19.68
C VAL A 346 10.64 -14.38 18.22
N SER A 347 9.52 -15.05 17.90
CA SER A 347 9.05 -15.11 16.49
C SER A 347 8.49 -13.78 15.99
N MET A 348 8.28 -12.80 16.88
CA MET A 348 7.98 -11.42 16.48
C MET A 348 9.15 -10.76 15.74
N LEU A 349 10.38 -11.28 15.89
CA LEU A 349 11.51 -10.87 15.04
C LEU A 349 11.28 -11.23 13.56
N LEU A 350 10.59 -12.33 13.29
CA LEU A 350 10.21 -12.73 11.93
C LEU A 350 9.08 -11.82 11.43
N ALA A 351 8.08 -11.53 12.27
CA ALA A 351 7.01 -10.59 11.94
C ALA A 351 7.54 -9.17 11.64
N ASN A 352 8.59 -8.73 12.33
CA ASN A 352 9.22 -7.43 12.08
C ASN A 352 10.07 -7.39 10.79
N GLN A 353 10.40 -8.54 10.22
CA GLN A 353 11.13 -8.65 8.94
C GLN A 353 10.22 -9.03 7.77
N PHE A 354 8.97 -9.37 8.05
CA PHE A 354 7.97 -9.71 7.06
C PHE A 354 7.22 -8.44 6.64
N ASP A 355 7.59 -7.88 5.49
CA ASP A 355 6.92 -6.73 4.91
C ASP A 355 5.56 -7.15 4.32
N LEU A 356 4.50 -6.47 4.75
CA LEU A 356 3.16 -6.61 4.19
C LEU A 356 3.03 -5.80 2.90
N GLN A 357 2.22 -6.32 1.98
CA GLN A 357 1.86 -5.66 0.73
C GLN A 357 0.49 -4.98 0.85
N PRO A 358 0.21 -3.97 0.00
CA PRO A 358 -1.12 -3.39 -0.10
C PRO A 358 -2.20 -4.47 -0.24
N LYS A 359 -3.24 -4.39 0.59
CA LYS A 359 -4.39 -5.30 0.65
C LYS A 359 -4.12 -6.70 1.20
N ASP A 360 -2.93 -6.98 1.74
CA ASP A 360 -2.71 -8.20 2.53
C ASP A 360 -3.74 -8.31 3.66
N VAL A 361 -4.18 -9.54 3.96
CA VAL A 361 -5.08 -9.82 5.08
C VAL A 361 -4.30 -10.59 6.15
N VAL A 362 -4.06 -9.94 7.28
CA VAL A 362 -3.55 -10.57 8.49
C VAL A 362 -4.73 -11.12 9.28
N TYR A 363 -4.76 -12.43 9.46
CA TYR A 363 -5.83 -13.13 10.18
C TYR A 363 -5.28 -13.88 11.39
N VAL A 364 -5.87 -13.64 12.56
CA VAL A 364 -5.55 -14.36 13.80
C VAL A 364 -6.72 -15.26 14.18
N ASP A 365 -6.49 -16.57 14.23
CA ASP A 365 -7.53 -17.52 14.58
C ASP A 365 -7.81 -17.54 16.09
N ASN A 366 -8.97 -18.07 16.47
CA ASN A 366 -9.39 -18.20 17.86
C ASN A 366 -8.91 -19.49 18.53
N GLY A 367 -8.70 -19.39 19.85
CA GLY A 367 -8.32 -20.51 20.70
C GLY A 367 -9.39 -21.62 20.73
N PRO A 368 -9.00 -22.90 20.82
CA PRO A 368 -9.96 -24.02 20.88
C PRO A 368 -10.98 -23.93 22.02
N LEU A 369 -10.58 -23.36 23.16
CA LEU A 369 -11.44 -23.21 24.35
C LEU A 369 -12.48 -22.09 24.20
N VAL A 370 -12.19 -21.09 23.36
CA VAL A 370 -13.06 -19.93 23.12
C VAL A 370 -14.23 -20.35 22.23
N ARG A 371 -13.97 -21.22 21.26
CA ARG A 371 -14.97 -21.91 20.44
C ARG A 371 -16.00 -22.62 21.32
N PHE A 372 -15.54 -23.40 22.28
CA PHE A 372 -16.41 -24.10 23.23
C PHE A 372 -17.20 -23.14 24.12
N ASN A 373 -16.56 -22.09 24.64
CA ASN A 373 -17.23 -21.11 25.48
C ASN A 373 -18.31 -20.31 24.72
N ARG A 374 -18.09 -19.99 23.44
CA ARG A 374 -19.10 -19.33 22.59
C ARG A 374 -20.34 -20.20 22.42
N VAL A 375 -20.18 -21.50 22.17
CA VAL A 375 -21.29 -22.46 22.12
C VAL A 375 -22.03 -22.51 23.46
N LEU A 376 -21.29 -22.60 24.57
CA LEU A 376 -21.89 -22.62 25.91
C LEU A 376 -22.69 -21.33 26.19
N SER A 377 -22.16 -20.16 25.81
CA SER A 377 -22.82 -18.87 26.01
C SER A 377 -24.15 -18.73 25.27
N LEU A 378 -24.30 -19.41 24.13
CA LEU A 378 -25.56 -19.46 23.37
C LEU A 378 -26.58 -20.41 24.02
N LEU A 379 -26.13 -21.39 24.81
CA LEU A 379 -26.98 -22.33 25.54
C LEU A 379 -27.41 -21.81 26.92
N LEU A 380 -26.64 -20.91 27.54
CA LEU A 380 -26.93 -20.34 28.87
C LEU A 380 -28.34 -19.72 29.00
N PRO A 381 -28.86 -18.95 28.03
CA PRO A 381 -30.22 -18.42 28.13
C PRO A 381 -31.29 -19.52 28.20
N ALA A 382 -31.14 -20.59 27.43
CA ALA A 382 -32.05 -21.73 27.44
C ALA A 382 -31.96 -22.54 28.73
N LEU A 383 -30.75 -22.72 29.28
CA LEU A 383 -30.53 -23.38 30.56
C LEU A 383 -31.15 -22.58 31.72
N ASN A 384 -30.98 -21.26 31.74
CA ASN A 384 -31.59 -20.38 32.75
C ASN A 384 -33.12 -20.35 32.62
N ALA A 385 -33.65 -20.33 31.40
CA ALA A 385 -35.10 -20.42 31.15
C ALA A 385 -35.68 -21.77 31.61
N GLY A 386 -34.97 -22.88 31.37
CA GLY A 386 -35.37 -24.20 31.86
C GLY A 386 -35.30 -24.32 33.38
N LEU A 387 -34.26 -23.77 34.01
CA LEU A 387 -34.10 -23.78 35.47
C LEU A 387 -35.18 -22.93 36.15
N THR A 388 -35.46 -21.73 35.62
CA THR A 388 -36.53 -20.87 36.13
C THR A 388 -37.91 -21.50 35.93
N ALA A 389 -38.18 -22.12 34.78
CA ALA A 389 -39.41 -22.88 34.56
C ALA A 389 -39.57 -24.02 35.56
N ALA A 390 -38.52 -24.80 35.82
CA ALA A 390 -38.52 -25.90 36.78
C ALA A 390 -38.77 -25.44 38.23
N ILE A 391 -38.23 -24.28 38.61
CA ILE A 391 -38.46 -23.66 39.93
C ILE A 391 -39.89 -23.13 40.07
N VAL A 392 -40.49 -22.59 39.00
CA VAL A 392 -41.87 -22.06 39.02
C VAL A 392 -42.93 -23.17 39.02
N THR A 393 -42.63 -24.35 38.45
CA THR A 393 -43.54 -25.51 38.46
C THR A 393 -43.53 -26.34 39.76
N LYS A 394 -42.74 -25.95 40.76
CA LYS A 394 -42.65 -26.62 42.07
C LYS A 394 -43.18 -25.70 43.15
#